data_AF-A0A1M4SYT9-F1
#
_entry.id   AF-A0A1M4SYT9-F1
#
_cell.length_a   1.000
_cell.length_b   1.000
_cell.length_c   1.000
_cell.angle_alpha   90.00
_cell.angle_beta   90.00
_cell.angle_gamma   90.00
#
_symmetry.space_group_name_H-M   'P 1'
#
loop_
_entity.id
_entity.type
_entity.pdbx_description
1 polymer ?
#
loop_
_entity_poly.entity_id
_entity_poly.type
_entity_poly.pdbx_seq_one_letter_code
_entity_poly.pdbx_strand_id
1 'polypeptide(L)'
;MAPRLMSEACKEHERLYGFRPKYYLMDAGYDSGDMYNALDLKGQIIIKLNKRNQKEPPQGFNEKFLPLCPASQPMVYWGSDKKHMAIKFRCPKAAGRQVECEGQCWCLTLMGWR
;
A
#
# COMPACT_ATOMS: atom_id res chain seq x y z
N MET A 1 -17.02 -11.47 -14.12
CA MET A 1 -15.88 -10.69 -13.57
C MET A 1 -16.13 -10.24 -12.13
N ALA A 2 -17.25 -9.57 -11.82
CA ALA A 2 -17.57 -9.12 -10.45
C ALA A 2 -17.69 -10.25 -9.39
N PRO A 3 -18.34 -11.40 -9.64
CA PRO A 3 -18.48 -12.45 -8.60
C PRO A 3 -17.14 -13.05 -8.14
N ARG A 4 -16.19 -13.18 -9.07
CA ARG A 4 -14.82 -13.64 -8.75
C ARG A 4 -14.10 -12.64 -7.87
N LEU A 5 -14.18 -11.35 -8.20
CA LEU A 5 -13.56 -10.27 -7.42
C LEU A 5 -14.16 -10.19 -6.01
N MET A 6 -15.47 -10.33 -5.87
CA MET A 6 -16.15 -10.40 -4.56
C MET A 6 -15.67 -11.59 -3.74
N SER A 7 -15.51 -12.76 -4.36
CA SER A 7 -15.00 -13.95 -3.68
C SER A 7 -13.55 -13.78 -3.22
N GLU A 8 -12.69 -13.22 -4.07
CA GLU A 8 -11.29 -12.91 -3.73
C GLU A 8 -11.21 -11.90 -2.58
N ALA A 9 -11.97 -10.80 -2.66
CA ALA A 9 -12.01 -9.77 -1.63
C ALA A 9 -12.54 -10.29 -0.28
N CYS A 10 -13.59 -11.12 -0.29
CA CYS A 10 -14.14 -11.74 0.91
C CYS A 10 -13.09 -12.61 1.62
N LYS A 11 -12.39 -13.48 0.86
CA LYS A 11 -11.34 -14.36 1.40
C LYS A 11 -10.19 -13.57 1.98
N GLU A 12 -9.74 -12.53 1.28
CA GLU A 12 -8.62 -11.71 1.74
C GLU A 12 -8.98 -10.89 2.96
N HIS A 13 -10.20 -10.34 3.02
CA HIS A 13 -10.70 -9.63 4.19
C HIS A 13 -10.79 -10.55 5.41
N GLU A 14 -11.33 -11.76 5.25
CA GLU A 14 -11.36 -12.77 6.31
C GLU A 14 -9.95 -13.15 6.78
N ARG A 15 -9.01 -13.31 5.85
CA ARG A 15 -7.60 -13.60 6.17
C ARG A 15 -6.92 -12.46 6.94
N LEU A 16 -7.19 -11.20 6.61
CA LEU A 16 -6.55 -10.03 7.20
C LEU A 16 -7.17 -9.61 8.54
N TYR A 17 -8.50 -9.71 8.66
CA TYR A 17 -9.25 -9.15 9.79
C TYR A 17 -10.00 -10.19 10.63
N GLY A 18 -10.03 -11.45 10.22
CA GLY A 18 -10.68 -12.54 10.97
C GLY A 18 -12.20 -12.57 10.87
N PHE A 19 -12.82 -11.78 9.98
CA PHE A 19 -14.26 -11.80 9.75
C PHE A 19 -14.63 -11.50 8.29
N ARG A 20 -15.83 -11.96 7.89
CA ARG A 20 -16.40 -11.72 6.57
C ARG A 20 -17.22 -10.44 6.54
N PRO A 21 -17.03 -9.56 5.54
CA PRO A 21 -17.90 -8.41 5.31
C PRO A 21 -19.33 -8.85 5.00
N LYS A 22 -20.32 -8.16 5.57
CA LYS A 22 -21.76 -8.38 5.27
C LYS A 22 -22.21 -7.66 3.99
N TYR A 23 -21.59 -6.52 3.68
CA TYR A 23 -21.93 -5.67 2.55
C TYR A 23 -20.64 -5.25 1.83
N TYR A 24 -20.73 -5.08 0.51
CA TYR A 24 -19.62 -4.65 -0.33
C TYR A 24 -20.09 -3.46 -1.16
N LEU A 25 -19.30 -2.39 -1.15
CA LEU A 25 -19.42 -1.29 -2.10
C LEU A 25 -18.23 -1.42 -3.05
N MET A 26 -18.51 -1.58 -4.34
CA MET A 26 -17.47 -1.76 -5.35
C MET A 26 -17.59 -0.66 -6.38
N ASP A 27 -16.48 0.02 -6.63
CA ASP A 27 -16.35 1.01 -7.68
C ASP A 27 -15.60 0.42 -8.90
N ALA A 28 -15.89 0.91 -10.09
CA ALA A 28 -15.18 0.55 -11.32
C ALA A 28 -13.85 1.33 -11.51
N GLY A 29 -13.44 2.12 -10.52
CA GLY A 29 -12.25 2.97 -10.54
C GLY A 29 -12.55 4.42 -10.91
N TYR A 30 -13.79 4.89 -10.69
CA TYR A 30 -14.17 6.29 -10.74
C TYR A 30 -14.12 6.87 -9.32
N ASP A 31 -13.22 7.83 -9.12
CA ASP A 31 -13.07 8.58 -7.87
C ASP A 31 -14.31 9.49 -7.66
N SER A 32 -15.46 8.89 -7.38
CA SER A 32 -16.66 9.61 -6.98
C SER A 32 -16.55 9.91 -5.49
N GLY A 33 -16.55 11.21 -5.16
CA GLY A 33 -16.45 11.69 -3.78
C GLY A 33 -17.44 11.00 -2.83
N ASP A 34 -18.61 10.61 -3.35
CA ASP A 34 -19.66 9.94 -2.60
C ASP A 34 -19.25 8.57 -2.05
N MET A 35 -18.29 7.87 -2.67
CA MET A 35 -17.77 6.60 -2.14
C MET A 35 -17.03 6.79 -0.82
N TYR A 36 -16.44 7.97 -0.58
CA TYR A 36 -15.73 8.27 0.66
C TYR A 36 -16.69 8.46 1.84
N ASN A 37 -17.97 8.78 1.60
CA ASN A 37 -18.99 8.82 2.65
C ASN A 37 -19.20 7.44 3.30
N ALA A 38 -18.80 6.34 2.65
CA ALA A 38 -18.83 5.01 3.25
C ALA A 38 -17.84 4.86 4.43
N LEU A 39 -16.81 5.71 4.52
CA LEU A 39 -15.89 5.73 5.67
C LEU A 39 -16.61 6.13 6.97
N ASP A 40 -17.59 7.05 6.88
CA ASP A 40 -18.40 7.49 8.03
C ASP A 40 -19.27 6.35 8.57
N LEU A 41 -19.56 5.35 7.74
CA LEU A 41 -20.31 4.15 8.10
C LEU A 41 -19.43 3.01 8.63
N LYS A 42 -18.19 3.32 9.04
CA LYS A 42 -17.15 2.34 9.41
C LYS A 42 -16.82 1.36 8.28
N GLY A 43 -17.08 1.76 7.03
CA GLY A 43 -16.64 1.03 5.85
C GLY A 43 -15.14 1.14 5.69
N GLN A 44 -14.51 0.07 5.17
CA GLN A 44 -13.12 0.12 4.74
C GLN A 44 -13.07 0.08 3.21
N ILE A 45 -12.46 1.10 2.61
CA ILE A 45 -12.26 1.15 1.17
C ILE A 45 -11.04 0.28 0.83
N ILE A 46 -11.24 -0.73 -0.02
CA ILE A 46 -10.17 -1.59 -0.53
C ILE A 46 -10.04 -1.31 -2.03
N ILE A 47 -9.00 -0.58 -2.41
CA ILE A 47 -8.70 -0.31 -3.82
C ILE A 47 -7.69 -1.35 -4.30
N LYS A 48 -8.13 -2.26 -5.16
CA LYS A 48 -7.21 -3.18 -5.84
C LYS A 48 -6.40 -2.36 -6.83
N LEU A 49 -5.07 -2.37 -6.67
CA LEU A 49 -4.17 -1.73 -7.63
C LEU A 49 -4.39 -2.33 -9.02
N ASN A 50 -4.87 -1.50 -9.95
CA ASN A 50 -5.22 -1.93 -11.30
C ASN A 50 -3.95 -2.01 -12.16
N LYS A 51 -3.38 -3.22 -12.28
CA LYS A 51 -2.31 -3.52 -13.25
C LYS A 51 -2.90 -3.53 -14.67
N ARG A 52 -3.27 -2.37 -15.24
CA ARG A 52 -3.74 -2.29 -16.65
C ARG A 52 -2.62 -2.73 -17.60
N ASN A 53 -2.54 -4.03 -17.88
CA ASN A 53 -1.48 -4.67 -18.69
C ASN A 53 -0.04 -4.31 -18.26
N GLN A 54 0.15 -3.87 -17.01
CA GLN A 54 1.46 -3.47 -16.51
C GLN A 54 2.29 -4.73 -16.25
N LYS A 55 3.28 -4.99 -17.13
CA LYS A 55 4.15 -6.17 -17.06
C LYS A 55 5.20 -6.05 -15.96
N GLU A 56 5.70 -4.83 -15.74
CA GLU A 56 6.77 -4.52 -14.79
C GLU A 56 6.31 -3.42 -13.81
N PRO A 57 6.76 -3.47 -12.54
CA PRO A 57 6.47 -2.42 -11.59
C PRO A 57 7.12 -1.09 -12.03
N PRO A 58 6.54 0.07 -11.64
CA PRO A 58 7.18 1.37 -11.86
C PRO A 58 8.61 1.39 -11.31
N GLN A 59 9.49 2.15 -11.97
CA GLN A 59 10.87 2.31 -11.50
C GLN A 59 10.90 2.75 -10.04
N GLY A 60 11.73 2.09 -9.23
CA GLY A 60 11.82 2.35 -7.79
C GLY A 60 10.76 1.66 -6.93
N PHE A 61 9.94 0.76 -7.51
CA PHE A 61 8.99 -0.07 -6.77
C PHE A 61 9.21 -1.55 -7.07
N ASN A 62 8.88 -2.43 -6.12
CA ASN A 62 8.84 -3.86 -6.36
C ASN A 62 7.46 -4.33 -6.88
N GLU A 63 7.32 -5.63 -7.14
CA GLU A 63 6.07 -6.26 -7.61
C GLU A 63 4.87 -6.09 -6.66
N LYS A 64 5.15 -5.81 -5.38
CA LYS A 64 4.16 -5.52 -4.34
C LYS A 64 3.87 -4.02 -4.22
N PHE A 65 4.42 -3.19 -5.11
CA PHE A 65 4.35 -1.73 -5.11
C PHE A 65 4.86 -1.10 -3.81
N LEU A 66 5.83 -1.74 -3.16
CA LEU A 66 6.59 -1.10 -2.08
C LEU A 66 7.75 -0.31 -2.69
N PRO A 67 7.97 0.94 -2.26
CA PRO A 67 9.10 1.72 -2.72
C PRO A 67 10.40 1.03 -2.32
N LEU A 68 11.39 1.09 -3.19
CA LEU A 68 12.72 0.55 -3.02
C LEU A 68 13.66 1.68 -2.58
N CYS A 69 14.60 1.40 -1.68
CA CYS A 69 15.70 2.31 -1.44
C CYS A 69 16.71 2.28 -2.60
N PRO A 70 17.72 3.17 -2.65
CA PRO A 70 18.76 3.14 -3.68
C PRO A 70 19.54 1.82 -3.78
N ALA A 71 19.61 1.03 -2.70
CA ALA A 71 20.18 -0.32 -2.70
C ALA A 71 19.17 -1.42 -3.08
N SER A 72 18.06 -1.07 -3.74
CA SER A 72 17.01 -1.99 -4.18
C SER A 72 16.34 -2.81 -3.07
N GLN A 73 16.44 -2.37 -1.81
CA GLN A 73 15.76 -3.03 -0.68
C GLN A 73 14.35 -2.45 -0.47
N PRO A 74 13.33 -3.30 -0.25
CA PRO A 74 11.97 -2.82 0.05
C PRO A 74 11.95 -1.94 1.31
N MET A 75 11.42 -0.73 1.18
CA MET A 75 11.26 0.19 2.29
C MET A 75 10.20 -0.29 3.27
N VAL A 76 10.31 0.18 4.51
CA VAL A 76 9.47 -0.23 5.63
C VAL A 76 8.46 0.86 5.92
N TYR A 77 7.20 0.48 6.16
CA TYR A 77 6.20 1.40 6.68
C TYR A 77 6.68 2.02 8.00
N TRP A 78 6.68 3.34 8.08
CA TRP A 78 7.19 4.10 9.23
C TRP A 78 6.13 4.92 9.94
N GLY A 79 4.95 5.05 9.35
CA GLY A 79 3.82 5.79 9.91
C GLY A 79 3.03 6.51 8.84
N SER A 80 2.17 7.43 9.27
CA SER A 80 1.39 8.30 8.37
C SER A 80 1.54 9.76 8.77
N ASP A 81 1.60 10.63 7.76
CA ASP A 81 1.44 12.07 7.93
C ASP A 81 -0.04 12.43 7.91
N LYS A 82 -0.59 12.84 9.06
CA LYS A 82 -1.99 13.27 9.11
C LYS A 82 -2.22 14.59 8.37
N LYS A 83 -1.22 15.47 8.32
CA LYS A 83 -1.34 16.78 7.66
C LYS A 83 -1.37 16.65 6.14
N HIS A 84 -0.54 15.76 5.61
CA HIS A 84 -0.45 15.52 4.16
C HIS A 84 -1.25 14.31 3.69
N MET A 85 -1.97 13.63 4.60
CA MET A 85 -2.70 12.39 4.34
C MET A 85 -1.85 11.35 3.59
N ALA A 86 -0.55 11.29 3.93
CA ALA A 86 0.44 10.50 3.20
C ALA A 86 1.01 9.37 4.06
N ILE A 87 1.29 8.22 3.46
CA ILE A 87 1.99 7.12 4.12
C ILE A 87 3.49 7.37 4.05
N LYS A 88 4.19 7.24 5.19
CA LYS A 88 5.65 7.41 5.27
C LYS A 88 6.35 6.05 5.19
N PHE A 89 7.32 5.97 4.29
CA PHE A 89 8.23 4.84 4.19
C PHE A 89 9.64 5.24 4.64
N ARG A 90 10.36 4.30 5.25
CA ARG A 90 11.73 4.51 5.70
C ARG A 90 12.64 3.39 5.21
N CYS A 91 13.90 3.73 4.97
CA CYS A 91 14.92 2.74 4.63
C CYS A 91 14.97 1.63 5.69
N PRO A 92 15.02 0.34 5.29
CA PRO A 92 15.00 -0.79 6.22
C PRO A 92 16.15 -0.75 7.23
N LYS A 93 17.37 -0.37 6.78
CA LYS A 93 18.53 -0.22 7.67
C LYS A 93 18.32 0.89 8.70
N ALA A 94 17.78 2.03 8.29
CA ALA A 94 17.46 3.15 9.19
C ALA A 94 16.33 2.80 10.18
N ALA A 95 15.46 1.87 9.81
CA ALA A 95 14.43 1.29 10.67
C ALA A 95 14.95 0.13 11.56
N GLY A 96 16.27 -0.14 11.56
CA GLY A 96 16.89 -1.17 12.41
C GLY A 96 16.81 -2.58 11.84
N ARG A 97 16.42 -2.77 10.57
CA ARG A 97 16.47 -4.08 9.91
C ARG A 97 17.88 -4.38 9.41
N GLN A 98 18.29 -5.63 9.55
CA GLN A 98 19.56 -6.13 9.02
C GLN A 98 19.43 -6.31 7.51
N VAL A 99 19.99 -5.36 6.76
CA VAL A 99 20.01 -5.36 5.30
C VAL A 99 21.35 -4.82 4.81
N GLU A 100 21.89 -5.44 3.77
CA GLU A 100 23.07 -4.96 3.08
C GLU A 100 22.69 -3.84 2.12
N CYS A 101 23.42 -2.73 2.20
CA CYS A 101 23.12 -1.53 1.42
C CYS A 101 24.35 -0.86 0.82
N GLU A 102 25.53 -1.49 0.94
CA GLU A 102 26.81 -1.10 0.29
C GLU A 102 27.11 0.41 0.26
N GLY A 103 26.69 1.16 1.29
CA GLY A 103 26.85 2.63 1.36
C GLY A 103 25.99 3.44 0.38
N GLN A 104 25.16 2.81 -0.46
CA GLN A 104 24.31 3.47 -1.47
C GLN A 104 23.11 4.20 -0.85
N CYS A 105 22.72 3.81 0.36
CA CYS A 105 21.59 4.39 1.05
C CYS A 105 22.02 5.49 2.02
N TRP A 106 21.34 6.64 1.99
CA TRP A 106 21.42 7.68 3.03
C TRP A 106 20.69 7.24 4.31
N CYS A 107 21.10 6.12 4.91
CA CYS A 107 20.47 5.55 6.10
C CYS A 107 20.67 6.41 7.37
N LEU A 108 21.71 7.25 7.37
CA LEU A 108 22.17 8.01 8.54
C LEU A 108 21.69 9.46 8.52
N THR A 109 21.14 9.94 7.41
CA THR A 109 20.67 11.32 7.28
C THR A 109 19.20 11.38 7.71
N LEU A 110 18.88 12.24 8.68
CA LEU A 110 17.51 12.49 9.17
C LEU A 110 16.54 12.97 8.08
N MET A 111 17.02 13.24 6.87
CA MET A 111 16.20 13.52 5.70
C MET A 111 15.77 12.21 5.05
N GLY A 112 14.74 11.59 5.64
CA GLY A 112 13.91 10.62 4.92
C GLY A 112 13.41 11.27 3.63
N TRP A 113 13.53 10.55 2.51
CA TRP A 113 12.99 10.94 1.22
C TRP A 113 11.54 11.40 1.38
N ARG A 114 11.27 12.62 0.93
CA ARG A 114 10.00 13.34 1.07
C ARG A 114 9.10 13.05 -0.11
#